data_AF-A0A7S1FAK1-F1
#
_entry.id   AF-A0A7S1FAK1-F1
#
_cell.length_a   1.000
_cell.length_b   1.000
_cell.length_c   1.000
_cell.angle_alpha   90.00
_cell.angle_beta   90.00
_cell.angle_gamma   90.00
#
_symmetry.space_group_name_H-M   'P 1'
#
loop_
_entity.id
_entity.type
_entity.pdbx_description
1 polymer ?
#
loop_
_entity_poly.entity_id
_entity_poly.type
_entity_poly.pdbx_seq_one_letter_code
_entity_poly.pdbx_strand_id
1 'polypeptide(L)'
;MRAAAFQFAVLLLKCVADDGDELQMMQRSQHVIDIQSADSEASSGPFWKWWGADETVRSPEELNSDIELLKSAVLAAQRPVDRKLAELSSLEEMSSQISEEKAVLEGEIKQMTLLESSKEAELETLKHTFEAEQATKQKIADQKIGQQSSRADKLQSVKSVSSEIQDFDRQRADLEPSLAKSEEQFNLANASEAELKSQIDKDAGYNSQVSKISDEMVHLLKGATDHQASLASQLKKSEEVVAQLKKDITLKEKLMQGKQEELTTMSKSIQEMNMTILKMKDARDRKDVEVKEKGQEKKVVEQEIDGLAGSERGSRKRDTLEKQLEQLDSDIDMMVMDGVMKTKLVKTKSVEMSAVEQNVRDVKSERALLKHEMVDLEQKIKHEKMIAANLTEEMRSVDEDIAKVETQKTKTDSHSGGQVAKMKELKNNLRHATERKENLRRSVDDMKRQLRDISDHKAALQAKVATLQKEADFFAEKEVEQSEIEEAASEKVSSASDSLEKGELDLRKIRDAISRKRLKLKVKEDEKTKLSNRIDSVRKEKDRLVGVKMEKQASLDRTVSKRISITKPESKNQIMELNSADKVVYDDDEESAPLESSLAD
;
A
#
# COMPACT_ATOMS: atom_id res chain seq x y z
N MET A 1 9.23 -25.62 -16.02
CA MET A 1 9.64 -26.55 -17.10
C MET A 1 10.10 -27.84 -16.44
N ARG A 2 9.50 -28.98 -16.75
CA ARG A 2 9.92 -30.34 -16.34
C ARG A 2 9.69 -31.27 -17.53
N ALA A 3 10.58 -32.23 -17.74
CA ALA A 3 10.40 -33.26 -18.76
C ALA A 3 9.64 -34.46 -18.16
N ALA A 4 8.68 -35.00 -18.92
CA ALA A 4 8.12 -36.34 -18.73
C ALA A 4 7.27 -36.73 -19.96
N ALA A 5 7.90 -37.31 -20.98
CA ALA A 5 7.18 -38.05 -22.02
C ALA A 5 7.30 -39.55 -21.69
N PHE A 6 6.23 -40.13 -21.14
CA PHE A 6 6.13 -41.57 -20.89
C PHE A 6 4.65 -42.00 -20.99
N GLN A 7 4.34 -42.76 -22.04
CA GLN A 7 3.11 -43.55 -22.12
C GLN A 7 3.46 -44.99 -21.71
N PHE A 8 2.66 -45.61 -20.83
CA PHE A 8 2.49 -47.05 -20.54
C PHE A 8 1.71 -47.11 -19.20
N ALA A 9 0.73 -47.98 -18.92
CA ALA A 9 -0.21 -48.80 -19.70
C ALA A 9 -1.32 -49.24 -18.71
N VAL A 10 -1.72 -50.53 -18.66
CA VAL A 10 -2.32 -51.21 -17.47
C VAL A 10 -3.73 -50.66 -17.10
N LEU A 11 -4.88 -51.32 -17.35
CA LEU A 11 -5.39 -52.72 -17.39
C LEU A 11 -6.68 -52.76 -18.29
N LEU A 12 -7.51 -53.79 -18.58
CA LEU A 12 -7.68 -55.27 -18.43
C LEU A 12 -8.91 -55.67 -19.33
N LEU A 13 -9.44 -56.90 -19.55
CA LEU A 13 -9.17 -58.32 -19.21
C LEU A 13 -9.76 -59.22 -20.32
N LYS A 14 -8.97 -60.04 -21.03
CA LYS A 14 -9.27 -61.45 -21.45
C LYS A 14 -8.27 -62.02 -22.46
N CYS A 15 -7.57 -63.07 -22.02
CA CYS A 15 -7.00 -64.14 -22.83
C CYS A 15 -7.53 -65.47 -22.28
N VAL A 16 -7.14 -66.59 -22.90
CA VAL A 16 -7.40 -68.00 -22.51
C VAL A 16 -8.82 -68.51 -22.82
N ALA A 17 -9.03 -69.74 -23.29
CA ALA A 17 -8.27 -70.61 -24.23
C ALA A 17 -9.14 -71.87 -24.55
N ASP A 18 -8.65 -72.69 -25.48
CA ASP A 18 -8.76 -74.17 -25.58
C ASP A 18 -10.12 -74.88 -25.75
N ASP A 19 -10.08 -75.81 -26.71
CA ASP A 19 -10.71 -77.14 -26.81
C ASP A 19 -12.24 -77.34 -26.72
N GLY A 20 -12.75 -78.24 -27.58
CA GLY A 20 -14.18 -78.54 -27.69
C GLY A 20 -14.53 -79.39 -28.92
N ASP A 21 -14.01 -80.62 -28.96
CA ASP A 21 -14.15 -81.58 -30.05
C ASP A 21 -15.58 -81.98 -30.46
N GLU A 22 -15.66 -82.59 -31.65
CA GLU A 22 -16.67 -83.56 -32.11
C GLU A 22 -18.14 -83.41 -31.69
N LEU A 23 -19.01 -83.30 -32.70
CA LEU A 23 -20.00 -84.38 -32.87
C LEU A 23 -20.34 -84.64 -34.35
N GLN A 24 -19.94 -85.81 -34.82
CA GLN A 24 -20.46 -86.41 -36.04
C GLN A 24 -21.96 -86.73 -35.86
N MET A 25 -22.74 -86.69 -36.94
CA MET A 25 -23.40 -87.88 -37.53
C MET A 25 -24.72 -87.59 -38.26
N MET A 26 -24.89 -88.28 -39.39
CA MET A 26 -26.16 -88.75 -39.97
C MET A 26 -27.18 -87.69 -40.45
N GLN A 27 -28.06 -87.95 -41.43
CA GLN A 27 -28.08 -89.01 -42.44
C GLN A 27 -28.84 -88.53 -43.70
N ARG A 28 -28.49 -89.15 -44.84
CA ARG A 28 -29.36 -89.51 -45.99
C ARG A 28 -30.58 -88.62 -46.32
N SER A 29 -30.62 -88.16 -47.56
CA SER A 29 -31.88 -88.12 -48.33
C SER A 29 -31.65 -88.56 -49.78
N GLN A 30 -32.50 -89.51 -50.19
CA GLN A 30 -32.92 -90.01 -51.52
C GLN A 30 -32.05 -89.70 -52.75
N HIS A 31 -31.58 -90.69 -53.52
CA HIS A 31 -32.35 -91.57 -54.42
C HIS A 31 -33.05 -90.87 -55.60
N VAL A 32 -32.40 -90.89 -56.76
CA VAL A 32 -32.92 -91.31 -58.08
C VAL A 32 -31.75 -92.12 -58.68
N ILE A 33 -31.85 -93.38 -59.16
CA ILE A 33 -32.89 -94.14 -59.89
C ILE A 33 -33.06 -93.66 -61.34
N ASP A 34 -31.95 -93.61 -62.08
CA ASP A 34 -31.99 -93.90 -63.51
C ASP A 34 -32.18 -95.42 -63.71
N ILE A 35 -33.43 -95.85 -63.67
CA ILE A 35 -33.85 -97.06 -64.39
C ILE A 35 -34.57 -96.56 -65.64
N GLN A 36 -33.88 -96.66 -66.77
CA GLN A 36 -34.51 -96.44 -68.06
C GLN A 36 -35.66 -97.43 -68.27
N SER A 37 -36.72 -96.95 -68.91
CA SER A 37 -37.70 -97.79 -69.60
C SER A 37 -36.95 -98.83 -70.46
N ALA A 38 -37.19 -100.12 -70.31
CA ALA A 38 -38.45 -100.82 -70.58
C ALA A 38 -38.79 -100.92 -72.07
N ASP A 39 -38.03 -101.77 -72.76
CA ASP A 39 -38.53 -102.70 -73.79
C ASP A 39 -38.32 -104.11 -73.19
N SER A 40 -39.32 -104.97 -73.01
CA SER A 40 -40.19 -105.62 -74.00
C SER A 40 -39.47 -106.66 -74.86
N GLU A 41 -39.12 -107.79 -74.25
CA GLU A 41 -39.20 -109.07 -74.96
C GLU A 41 -39.69 -110.21 -74.05
N ALA A 42 -40.19 -111.27 -74.66
CA ALA A 42 -41.14 -112.17 -74.01
C ALA A 42 -40.47 -113.32 -73.22
N SER A 43 -40.95 -113.50 -71.98
CA SER A 43 -41.32 -114.79 -71.38
C SER A 43 -40.78 -116.07 -72.06
N SER A 44 -39.60 -116.55 -71.63
CA SER A 44 -39.14 -117.92 -71.84
C SER A 44 -39.31 -118.78 -70.57
N GLY A 45 -40.55 -118.87 -70.07
CA GLY A 45 -40.92 -119.80 -69.00
C GLY A 45 -40.79 -121.27 -69.45
N PRO A 46 -40.24 -122.19 -68.63
CA PRO A 46 -39.85 -123.53 -69.08
C PRO A 46 -40.92 -124.62 -68.91
N PHE A 47 -40.85 -125.64 -69.78
CA PHE A 47 -41.42 -127.01 -69.65
C PHE A 47 -42.98 -127.10 -69.57
N TRP A 48 -43.67 -128.09 -70.16
CA TRP A 48 -43.34 -129.48 -70.49
C TRP A 48 -43.77 -129.91 -71.93
N LYS A 49 -43.62 -131.21 -72.27
CA LYS A 49 -43.87 -131.81 -73.60
C LYS A 49 -45.18 -132.62 -73.67
N TRP A 50 -45.67 -132.85 -74.92
CA TRP A 50 -46.44 -134.03 -75.40
C TRP A 50 -47.87 -134.25 -74.83
N TRP A 51 -48.90 -134.74 -75.56
CA TRP A 51 -49.20 -135.08 -76.98
C TRP A 51 -50.52 -134.32 -77.36
N GLY A 52 -51.09 -134.31 -78.57
CA GLY A 52 -50.83 -134.93 -79.89
C GLY A 52 -52.16 -135.08 -80.67
N ALA A 53 -52.17 -135.98 -81.67
CA ALA A 53 -53.32 -136.43 -82.49
C ALA A 53 -53.88 -135.45 -83.56
N ASP A 54 -54.26 -136.05 -84.71
CA ASP A 54 -54.90 -135.41 -85.86
C ASP A 54 -56.43 -135.28 -85.73
N GLU A 55 -56.98 -134.48 -86.64
CA GLU A 55 -58.39 -134.28 -87.01
C GLU A 55 -59.45 -135.21 -86.39
N THR A 56 -60.23 -134.68 -85.44
CA THR A 56 -61.63 -135.08 -85.20
C THR A 56 -62.50 -133.84 -84.93
N VAL A 57 -63.80 -133.93 -85.27
CA VAL A 57 -64.74 -132.79 -85.23
C VAL A 57 -65.16 -132.48 -83.79
N ARG A 58 -64.86 -131.26 -83.30
CA ARG A 58 -65.30 -130.77 -81.99
C ARG A 58 -66.80 -130.42 -81.97
N SER A 59 -67.46 -130.64 -80.83
CA SER A 59 -68.90 -130.34 -80.68
C SER A 59 -69.18 -128.85 -80.42
N PRO A 60 -70.42 -128.37 -80.61
CA PRO A 60 -70.81 -126.98 -80.33
C PRO A 60 -70.73 -126.55 -78.85
N GLU A 61 -70.52 -127.50 -77.93
CA GLU A 61 -70.58 -127.29 -76.48
C GLU A 61 -69.21 -126.88 -75.89
N GLU A 62 -68.11 -127.49 -76.37
CA GLU A 62 -66.73 -127.10 -75.99
C GLU A 62 -66.43 -125.63 -76.33
N LEU A 63 -66.91 -125.18 -77.50
CA LEU A 63 -66.85 -123.79 -77.96
C LEU A 63 -67.64 -122.82 -77.04
N ASN A 64 -68.58 -123.31 -76.24
CA ASN A 64 -69.35 -122.49 -75.32
C ASN A 64 -68.58 -122.26 -74.01
N SER A 65 -67.89 -123.28 -73.49
CA SER A 65 -67.01 -123.17 -72.32
C SER A 65 -65.82 -122.21 -72.56
N ASP A 66 -65.18 -122.28 -73.73
CA ASP A 66 -64.05 -121.38 -74.06
C ASP A 66 -64.48 -119.89 -74.07
N ILE A 67 -65.70 -119.60 -74.52
CA ILE A 67 -66.25 -118.23 -74.55
C ILE A 67 -66.55 -117.70 -73.13
N GLU A 68 -67.06 -118.54 -72.22
CA GLU A 68 -67.24 -118.16 -70.81
C GLU A 68 -65.90 -117.97 -70.08
N LEU A 69 -64.91 -118.82 -70.36
CA LEU A 69 -63.57 -118.71 -69.80
C LEU A 69 -62.89 -117.40 -70.24
N LEU A 70 -63.01 -117.03 -71.52
CA LEU A 70 -62.47 -115.77 -72.06
C LEU A 70 -63.21 -114.53 -71.53
N LYS A 71 -64.54 -114.56 -71.40
CA LYS A 71 -65.29 -113.48 -70.71
C LYS A 71 -64.82 -113.29 -69.27
N SER A 72 -64.62 -114.40 -68.55
CA SER A 72 -64.09 -114.40 -67.19
C SER A 72 -62.67 -113.82 -67.14
N ALA A 73 -61.83 -114.13 -68.13
CA ALA A 73 -60.47 -113.60 -68.24
C ALA A 73 -60.41 -112.09 -68.57
N VAL A 74 -61.38 -111.55 -69.32
CA VAL A 74 -61.54 -110.10 -69.57
C VAL A 74 -62.00 -109.38 -68.29
N LEU A 75 -62.99 -109.91 -67.57
CA LEU A 75 -63.43 -109.34 -66.28
C LEU A 75 -62.33 -109.42 -65.20
N ALA A 76 -61.51 -110.47 -65.22
CA ALA A 76 -60.32 -110.56 -64.37
C ALA A 76 -59.24 -109.52 -64.74
N ALA A 77 -59.12 -109.14 -66.02
CA ALA A 77 -58.21 -108.09 -66.47
C ALA A 77 -58.74 -106.66 -66.25
N GLN A 78 -60.05 -106.48 -66.06
CA GLN A 78 -60.66 -105.19 -65.74
C GLN A 78 -60.34 -104.72 -64.31
N ARG A 79 -60.44 -105.62 -63.31
CA ARG A 79 -60.25 -105.28 -61.87
C ARG A 79 -58.89 -104.62 -61.53
N PRO A 80 -57.75 -105.00 -62.15
CA PRO A 80 -56.48 -104.28 -62.01
C PRO A 80 -56.52 -102.83 -62.53
N VAL A 81 -57.21 -102.57 -63.64
CA VAL A 81 -57.34 -101.23 -64.23
C VAL A 81 -58.16 -100.32 -63.31
N ASP A 82 -59.29 -100.81 -62.77
CA ASP A 82 -60.12 -100.03 -61.85
C ASP A 82 -59.38 -99.69 -60.54
N ARG A 83 -58.59 -100.64 -60.01
CA ARG A 83 -57.71 -100.38 -58.86
C ARG A 83 -56.66 -99.31 -59.17
N LYS A 84 -56.09 -99.30 -60.38
CA LYS A 84 -55.11 -98.29 -60.79
C LYS A 84 -55.75 -96.92 -61.04
N LEU A 85 -57.00 -96.86 -61.52
CA LEU A 85 -57.77 -95.60 -61.57
C LEU A 85 -58.05 -95.03 -60.17
N ALA A 86 -58.44 -95.88 -59.21
CA ALA A 86 -58.61 -95.45 -57.82
C ALA A 86 -57.29 -94.99 -57.17
N GLU A 87 -56.17 -95.69 -57.44
CA GLU A 87 -54.84 -95.27 -56.98
C GLU A 87 -54.42 -93.92 -57.60
N LEU A 88 -54.69 -93.69 -58.88
CA LEU A 88 -54.45 -92.39 -59.52
C LEU A 88 -55.28 -91.27 -58.91
N SER A 89 -56.59 -91.46 -58.74
CA SER A 89 -57.47 -90.44 -58.15
C SER A 89 -56.99 -90.02 -56.75
N SER A 90 -56.55 -90.99 -55.93
CA SER A 90 -56.02 -90.71 -54.58
C SER A 90 -54.64 -90.03 -54.61
N LEU A 91 -53.78 -90.37 -55.58
CA LEU A 91 -52.48 -89.69 -55.76
C LEU A 91 -52.64 -88.26 -56.30
N GLU A 92 -53.62 -88.02 -57.18
CA GLU A 92 -53.94 -86.70 -57.72
C GLU A 92 -54.61 -85.80 -56.66
N GLU A 93 -55.42 -86.37 -55.77
CA GLU A 93 -55.94 -85.70 -54.56
C GLU A 93 -54.81 -85.31 -53.58
N MET A 94 -53.89 -86.24 -53.24
CA MET A 94 -52.71 -85.93 -52.41
C MET A 94 -51.78 -84.88 -53.06
N SER A 95 -51.61 -84.92 -54.39
CA SER A 95 -50.83 -83.92 -55.14
C SER A 95 -51.49 -82.53 -55.10
N SER A 96 -52.82 -82.49 -55.09
CA SER A 96 -53.60 -81.25 -54.94
C SER A 96 -53.45 -80.69 -53.53
N GLN A 97 -53.63 -81.51 -52.49
CA GLN A 97 -53.44 -81.11 -51.08
C GLN A 97 -52.02 -80.56 -50.82
N ILE A 98 -50.97 -81.22 -51.31
CA ILE A 98 -49.58 -80.72 -51.16
C ILE A 98 -49.33 -79.45 -51.99
N SER A 99 -50.08 -79.23 -53.08
CA SER A 99 -50.02 -77.97 -53.82
C SER A 99 -50.70 -76.81 -53.08
N GLU A 100 -51.79 -77.09 -52.36
CA GLU A 100 -52.47 -76.15 -51.47
C GLU A 100 -51.63 -75.83 -50.23
N GLU A 101 -51.11 -76.85 -49.52
CA GLU A 101 -50.16 -76.67 -48.41
C GLU A 101 -48.92 -75.86 -48.85
N LYS A 102 -48.41 -76.09 -50.06
CA LYS A 102 -47.32 -75.30 -50.64
C LYS A 102 -47.73 -73.84 -50.84
N ALA A 103 -48.90 -73.58 -51.43
CA ALA A 103 -49.38 -72.22 -51.66
C ALA A 103 -49.61 -71.45 -50.33
N VAL A 104 -50.14 -72.13 -49.30
CA VAL A 104 -50.26 -71.59 -47.95
C VAL A 104 -48.88 -71.24 -47.38
N LEU A 105 -47.91 -72.18 -47.41
CA LEU A 105 -46.55 -71.92 -46.92
C LEU A 105 -45.85 -70.77 -47.66
N GLU A 106 -46.03 -70.64 -48.98
CA GLU A 106 -45.52 -69.48 -49.73
C GLU A 106 -46.18 -68.16 -49.33
N GLY A 107 -47.50 -68.15 -49.12
CA GLY A 107 -48.24 -66.99 -48.63
C GLY A 107 -47.78 -66.57 -47.23
N GLU A 108 -47.65 -67.52 -46.32
CA GLU A 108 -47.12 -67.31 -44.97
C GLU A 108 -45.68 -66.79 -44.98
N ILE A 109 -44.81 -67.31 -45.86
CA ILE A 109 -43.41 -66.83 -45.99
C ILE A 109 -43.39 -65.38 -46.52
N LYS A 110 -44.25 -65.03 -47.48
CA LYS A 110 -44.38 -63.65 -48.00
C LYS A 110 -44.84 -62.69 -46.90
N GLN A 111 -45.89 -63.05 -46.14
CA GLN A 111 -46.35 -62.24 -45.00
C GLN A 111 -45.29 -62.09 -43.92
N MET A 112 -44.59 -63.17 -43.56
CA MET A 112 -43.50 -63.11 -42.57
C MET A 112 -42.30 -62.28 -43.05
N THR A 113 -41.98 -62.29 -44.35
CA THR A 113 -40.89 -61.46 -44.92
C THR A 113 -41.29 -59.97 -44.97
N LEU A 114 -42.58 -59.65 -45.17
CA LEU A 114 -43.08 -58.29 -45.00
C LEU A 114 -42.96 -57.84 -43.53
N LEU A 115 -43.34 -58.69 -42.57
CA LEU A 115 -43.15 -58.43 -41.13
C LEU A 115 -41.66 -58.29 -40.75
N GLU A 116 -40.76 -59.05 -41.37
CA GLU A 116 -39.30 -58.86 -41.23
C GLU A 116 -38.89 -57.46 -41.67
N SER A 117 -39.22 -57.05 -42.90
CA SER A 117 -38.85 -55.72 -43.41
C SER A 117 -39.48 -54.56 -42.60
N SER A 118 -40.70 -54.74 -42.08
CA SER A 118 -41.33 -53.76 -41.19
C SER A 118 -40.59 -53.64 -39.85
N LYS A 119 -40.13 -54.77 -39.29
CA LYS A 119 -39.38 -54.78 -38.03
C LYS A 119 -37.92 -54.35 -38.20
N GLU A 120 -37.31 -54.53 -39.38
CA GLU A 120 -36.02 -53.93 -39.74
C GLU A 120 -36.12 -52.41 -39.79
N ALA A 121 -37.19 -51.86 -40.40
CA ALA A 121 -37.44 -50.42 -40.41
C ALA A 121 -37.67 -49.86 -38.99
N GLU A 122 -38.49 -50.53 -38.17
CA GLU A 122 -38.66 -50.16 -36.75
C GLU A 122 -37.32 -50.19 -36.00
N LEU A 123 -36.49 -51.21 -36.21
CA LEU A 123 -35.21 -51.34 -35.52
C LEU A 123 -34.21 -50.23 -35.91
N GLU A 124 -34.12 -49.86 -37.18
CA GLU A 124 -33.24 -48.76 -37.59
C GLU A 124 -33.71 -47.43 -36.99
N THR A 125 -35.03 -47.21 -36.83
CA THR A 125 -35.54 -46.03 -36.09
C THR A 125 -35.20 -46.08 -34.60
N LEU A 126 -35.34 -47.24 -33.93
CA LEU A 126 -34.96 -47.42 -32.53
C LEU A 126 -33.47 -47.15 -32.32
N LYS A 127 -32.62 -47.69 -33.20
CA LYS A 127 -31.17 -47.49 -33.20
C LYS A 127 -30.82 -46.00 -33.36
N HIS A 128 -31.42 -45.29 -34.30
CA HIS A 128 -31.22 -43.84 -34.42
C HIS A 128 -31.72 -43.05 -33.19
N THR A 129 -32.81 -43.46 -32.52
CA THR A 129 -33.20 -42.82 -31.25
C THR A 129 -32.22 -43.10 -30.10
N PHE A 130 -31.64 -44.29 -30.05
CA PHE A 130 -30.59 -44.63 -29.08
C PHE A 130 -29.30 -43.85 -29.34
N GLU A 131 -28.83 -43.78 -30.59
CA GLU A 131 -27.69 -42.96 -31.01
C GLU A 131 -27.91 -41.47 -30.67
N ALA A 132 -29.13 -40.96 -30.88
CA ALA A 132 -29.50 -39.59 -30.55
C ALA A 132 -29.47 -39.31 -29.04
N GLU A 133 -30.08 -40.17 -28.21
CA GLU A 133 -30.08 -39.96 -26.75
C GLU A 133 -28.71 -40.26 -26.10
N GLN A 134 -27.88 -41.12 -26.71
CA GLN A 134 -26.48 -41.25 -26.31
C GLN A 134 -25.70 -39.96 -26.61
N ALA A 135 -25.97 -39.31 -27.75
CA ALA A 135 -25.37 -38.03 -28.12
C ALA A 135 -25.92 -36.83 -27.32
N THR A 136 -27.15 -36.85 -26.81
CA THR A 136 -27.63 -35.84 -25.84
C THR A 136 -26.92 -36.03 -24.49
N LYS A 137 -26.86 -37.26 -23.97
CA LYS A 137 -26.15 -37.59 -22.73
C LYS A 137 -24.68 -37.15 -22.76
N GLN A 138 -23.95 -37.44 -23.84
CA GLN A 138 -22.54 -37.01 -23.95
C GLN A 138 -22.40 -35.49 -23.89
N LYS A 139 -23.25 -34.73 -24.60
CA LYS A 139 -23.24 -33.26 -24.56
C LYS A 139 -23.51 -32.69 -23.18
N ILE A 140 -24.40 -33.32 -22.40
CA ILE A 140 -24.69 -32.93 -21.01
C ILE A 140 -23.44 -33.14 -20.14
N ALA A 141 -22.78 -34.29 -20.25
CA ALA A 141 -21.54 -34.60 -19.53
C ALA A 141 -20.38 -33.64 -19.90
N ASP A 142 -20.18 -33.37 -21.20
CA ASP A 142 -19.17 -32.42 -21.67
C ASP A 142 -19.42 -31.00 -21.13
N GLN A 143 -20.69 -30.56 -21.11
CA GLN A 143 -21.06 -29.25 -20.58
C GLN A 143 -20.85 -29.18 -19.06
N LYS A 144 -21.12 -30.27 -18.32
CA LYS A 144 -20.88 -30.40 -16.87
C LYS A 144 -19.40 -30.33 -16.51
N ILE A 145 -18.53 -30.99 -17.28
CA ILE A 145 -17.07 -30.86 -17.16
C ILE A 145 -16.62 -29.41 -17.37
N GLY A 146 -17.19 -28.71 -18.36
CA GLY A 146 -16.94 -27.29 -18.60
C GLY A 146 -17.33 -26.37 -17.44
N GLN A 147 -18.47 -26.65 -16.79
CA GLN A 147 -18.89 -25.92 -15.59
C GLN A 147 -18.02 -26.22 -14.38
N GLN A 148 -17.65 -27.48 -14.14
CA GLN A 148 -16.73 -27.88 -13.07
C GLN A 148 -15.36 -27.20 -13.21
N SER A 149 -14.80 -27.12 -14.43
CA SER A 149 -13.57 -26.37 -14.68
C SER A 149 -13.75 -24.89 -14.36
N SER A 150 -14.84 -24.27 -14.84
CA SER A 150 -15.15 -22.85 -14.57
C SER A 150 -15.26 -22.57 -13.06
N ARG A 151 -15.91 -23.47 -12.32
CA ARG A 151 -16.04 -23.42 -10.85
C ARG A 151 -14.67 -23.52 -10.16
N ALA A 152 -13.81 -24.43 -10.62
CA ALA A 152 -12.46 -24.60 -10.08
C ALA A 152 -11.60 -23.34 -10.29
N ASP A 153 -11.65 -22.71 -11.46
CA ASP A 153 -10.93 -21.47 -11.76
C ASP A 153 -11.38 -20.30 -10.88
N LYS A 154 -12.69 -20.19 -10.61
CA LYS A 154 -13.24 -19.20 -9.66
C LYS A 154 -12.77 -19.45 -8.24
N LEU A 155 -12.80 -20.70 -7.76
CA LEU A 155 -12.32 -21.07 -6.42
C LEU A 155 -10.79 -20.90 -6.26
N GLN A 156 -10.01 -21.14 -7.32
CA GLN A 156 -8.58 -20.82 -7.33
C GLN A 156 -8.34 -19.30 -7.29
N SER A 157 -9.16 -18.53 -8.00
CA SER A 157 -9.13 -17.06 -7.96
C SER A 157 -9.47 -16.53 -6.55
N VAL A 158 -10.50 -17.09 -5.89
CA VAL A 158 -10.84 -16.78 -4.49
C VAL A 158 -9.66 -17.03 -3.56
N LYS A 159 -8.98 -18.18 -3.69
CA LYS A 159 -7.78 -18.50 -2.90
C LYS A 159 -6.65 -17.48 -3.12
N SER A 160 -6.37 -17.12 -4.37
CA SER A 160 -5.32 -16.15 -4.72
C SER A 160 -5.59 -14.76 -4.13
N VAL A 161 -6.83 -14.27 -4.22
CA VAL A 161 -7.21 -12.97 -3.64
C VAL A 161 -7.26 -13.05 -2.10
N SER A 162 -7.59 -14.22 -1.53
CA SER A 162 -7.55 -14.41 -0.07
C SER A 162 -6.12 -14.37 0.50
N SER A 163 -5.12 -14.86 -0.22
CA SER A 163 -3.70 -14.64 0.16
C SER A 163 -3.28 -13.17 0.04
N GLU A 164 -3.72 -12.46 -1.00
CA GLU A 164 -3.45 -11.02 -1.19
C GLU A 164 -4.02 -10.20 -0.01
N ILE A 165 -5.23 -10.53 0.46
CA ILE A 165 -5.85 -9.96 1.66
C ILE A 165 -5.00 -10.23 2.92
N GLN A 166 -4.44 -11.44 3.08
CA GLN A 166 -3.58 -11.77 4.22
C GLN A 166 -2.26 -11.02 4.19
N ASP A 167 -1.69 -10.74 3.01
CA ASP A 167 -0.48 -9.93 2.88
C ASP A 167 -0.73 -8.46 3.19
N PHE A 168 -1.91 -7.91 2.84
CA PHE A 168 -2.32 -6.58 3.31
C PHE A 168 -2.54 -6.52 4.83
N ASP A 169 -3.06 -7.58 5.46
CA ASP A 169 -3.17 -7.65 6.93
C ASP A 169 -1.79 -7.73 7.61
N ARG A 170 -0.80 -8.38 7.00
CA ARG A 170 0.61 -8.35 7.47
C ARG A 170 1.20 -6.95 7.38
N GLN A 171 1.11 -6.30 6.21
CA GLN A 171 1.59 -4.93 6.01
C GLN A 171 0.98 -3.95 7.01
N ARG A 172 -0.33 -4.10 7.29
CA ARG A 172 -1.02 -3.32 8.33
C ARG A 172 -0.46 -3.58 9.73
N ALA A 173 -0.25 -4.84 10.09
CA ALA A 173 0.29 -5.23 11.40
C ALA A 173 1.74 -4.74 11.64
N ASP A 174 2.54 -4.59 10.59
CA ASP A 174 3.89 -4.01 10.67
C ASP A 174 3.86 -2.46 10.74
N LEU A 175 2.89 -1.82 10.08
CA LEU A 175 2.75 -0.36 10.03
C LEU A 175 2.07 0.24 11.27
N GLU A 176 1.09 -0.40 11.89
CA GLU A 176 0.39 0.15 13.06
C GLU A 176 1.33 0.43 14.27
N PRO A 177 2.24 -0.48 14.68
CA PRO A 177 3.22 -0.20 15.73
C PRO A 177 4.23 0.87 15.33
N SER A 178 4.58 0.92 14.04
CA SER A 178 5.52 1.90 13.47
C SER A 178 4.93 3.32 13.49
N LEU A 179 3.62 3.44 13.19
CA LEU A 179 2.87 4.68 13.33
C LEU A 179 2.81 5.13 14.80
N ALA A 180 2.37 4.26 15.71
CA ALA A 180 2.24 4.59 17.14
C ALA A 180 3.56 5.11 17.74
N LYS A 181 4.68 4.46 17.40
CA LYS A 181 6.03 4.88 17.82
C LYS A 181 6.49 6.22 17.21
N SER A 182 5.98 6.59 16.03
CA SER A 182 6.25 7.88 15.40
C SER A 182 5.37 8.99 15.98
N GLU A 183 4.12 8.69 16.33
CA GLU A 183 3.23 9.60 17.07
C GLU A 183 3.76 9.89 18.48
N GLU A 184 4.26 8.88 19.20
CA GLU A 184 4.96 9.07 20.48
C GLU A 184 6.16 10.01 20.34
N GLN A 185 7.02 9.76 19.34
CA GLN A 185 8.17 10.63 19.06
C GLN A 185 7.77 12.05 18.64
N PHE A 186 6.68 12.22 17.89
CA PHE A 186 6.13 13.53 17.55
C PHE A 186 5.63 14.27 18.79
N ASN A 187 4.94 13.59 19.70
CA ASN A 187 4.47 14.16 20.96
C ASN A 187 5.64 14.57 21.87
N LEU A 188 6.68 13.74 21.97
CA LEU A 188 7.92 14.07 22.70
C LEU A 188 8.67 15.26 22.06
N ALA A 189 8.76 15.32 20.74
CA ALA A 189 9.36 16.46 20.03
C ALA A 189 8.55 17.75 20.22
N ASN A 190 7.22 17.67 20.26
CA ASN A 190 6.32 18.78 20.54
C ASN A 190 6.46 19.30 21.99
N ALA A 191 6.62 18.40 22.97
CA ALA A 191 6.91 18.79 24.35
C ALA A 191 8.28 19.48 24.49
N SER A 192 9.32 18.91 23.85
CA SER A 192 10.68 19.50 23.85
C SER A 192 10.73 20.87 23.17
N GLU A 193 9.99 21.09 22.08
CA GLU A 193 9.86 22.43 21.45
C GLU A 193 9.23 23.45 22.41
N ALA A 194 8.19 23.05 23.16
CA ALA A 194 7.53 23.91 24.13
C ALA A 194 8.43 24.23 25.35
N GLU A 195 9.20 23.26 25.83
CA GLU A 195 10.18 23.45 26.90
C GLU A 195 11.30 24.41 26.49
N LEU A 196 11.89 24.21 25.29
CA LEU A 196 12.92 25.09 24.74
C LEU A 196 12.42 26.53 24.55
N LYS A 197 11.17 26.72 24.11
CA LYS A 197 10.52 28.05 24.08
C LYS A 197 10.42 28.66 25.48
N SER A 198 9.88 27.92 26.44
CA SER A 198 9.77 28.38 27.83
C SER A 198 11.13 28.75 28.45
N GLN A 199 12.20 28.04 28.10
CA GLN A 199 13.56 28.36 28.54
C GLN A 199 14.10 29.62 27.87
N ILE A 200 13.90 29.79 26.56
CA ILE A 200 14.29 31.00 25.82
C ILE A 200 13.57 32.24 26.37
N ASP A 201 12.29 32.14 26.70
CA ASP A 201 11.53 33.27 27.25
C ASP A 201 12.03 33.68 28.65
N LYS A 202 12.38 32.71 29.51
CA LYS A 202 12.99 32.94 30.83
C LYS A 202 14.36 33.59 30.72
N ASP A 203 15.25 33.03 29.89
CA ASP A 203 16.60 33.53 29.71
C ASP A 203 16.60 34.90 29.02
N ALA A 204 15.63 35.19 28.13
CA ALA A 204 15.44 36.53 27.57
C ALA A 204 15.03 37.56 28.63
N GLY A 205 14.12 37.19 29.53
CA GLY A 205 13.74 38.01 30.69
C GLY A 205 14.92 38.32 31.61
N TYR A 206 15.74 37.31 31.93
CA TYR A 206 16.94 37.49 32.75
C TYR A 206 17.99 38.37 32.06
N ASN A 207 18.30 38.12 30.78
CA ASN A 207 19.22 38.96 30.00
C ASN A 207 18.79 40.43 29.97
N SER A 208 17.48 40.72 29.94
CA SER A 208 16.97 42.11 30.01
C SER A 208 17.24 42.77 31.36
N GLN A 209 17.20 42.01 32.47
CA GLN A 209 17.55 42.51 33.80
C GLN A 209 19.06 42.76 33.91
N VAL A 210 19.90 41.82 33.43
CA VAL A 210 21.36 41.96 33.43
C VAL A 210 21.84 43.15 32.60
N SER A 211 21.21 43.41 31.44
CA SER A 211 21.50 44.60 30.63
C SER A 211 21.31 45.89 31.45
N LYS A 212 20.14 46.05 32.08
CA LYS A 212 19.82 47.23 32.91
C LYS A 212 20.81 47.41 34.05
N ILE A 213 21.24 46.31 34.69
CA ILE A 213 22.24 46.36 35.76
C ILE A 213 23.61 46.84 35.23
N SER A 214 24.03 46.41 34.03
CA SER A 214 25.27 46.93 33.42
C SER A 214 25.14 48.40 33.00
N ASP A 215 23.98 48.81 32.46
CA ASP A 215 23.68 50.21 32.13
C ASP A 215 23.69 51.10 33.39
N GLU A 216 23.07 50.65 34.49
CA GLU A 216 23.10 51.31 35.80
C GLU A 216 24.54 51.38 36.36
N MET A 217 25.35 50.33 36.25
CA MET A 217 26.77 50.34 36.62
C MET A 217 27.58 51.34 35.78
N VAL A 218 27.29 51.51 34.49
CA VAL A 218 27.92 52.55 33.65
C VAL A 218 27.55 53.96 34.12
N HIS A 219 26.28 54.18 34.49
CA HIS A 219 25.85 55.46 35.05
C HIS A 219 26.50 55.76 36.41
N LEU A 220 26.61 54.76 37.30
CA LEU A 220 27.27 54.88 38.60
C LEU A 220 28.77 55.18 38.46
N LEU A 221 29.48 54.44 37.58
CA LEU A 221 30.90 54.70 37.31
C LEU A 221 31.12 56.14 36.83
N LYS A 222 30.32 56.60 35.85
CA LYS A 222 30.42 57.97 35.37
C LYS A 222 30.20 58.99 36.49
N GLY A 223 29.15 58.81 37.30
CA GLY A 223 28.86 59.71 38.42
C GLY A 223 29.99 59.76 39.46
N ALA A 224 30.64 58.63 39.73
CA ALA A 224 31.78 58.55 40.62
C ALA A 224 33.04 59.24 40.03
N THR A 225 33.35 59.06 38.74
CA THR A 225 34.44 59.76 38.06
C THR A 225 34.19 61.28 37.98
N ASP A 226 32.95 61.71 37.69
CA ASP A 226 32.56 63.12 37.70
C ASP A 226 32.71 63.73 39.12
N HIS A 227 32.42 62.96 40.18
CA HIS A 227 32.65 63.38 41.56
C HIS A 227 34.15 63.45 41.92
N GLN A 228 34.94 62.43 41.57
CA GLN A 228 36.40 62.40 41.74
C GLN A 228 37.07 63.62 41.09
N ALA A 229 36.66 64.00 39.88
CA ALA A 229 37.15 65.18 39.17
C ALA A 229 36.75 66.50 39.87
N SER A 230 35.55 66.56 40.47
CA SER A 230 35.11 67.70 41.30
C SER A 230 35.98 67.86 42.55
N LEU A 231 36.22 66.76 43.29
CA LEU A 231 37.08 66.76 44.48
C LEU A 231 38.51 67.18 44.14
N ALA A 232 39.09 66.65 43.05
CA ALA A 232 40.41 67.06 42.56
C ALA A 232 40.47 68.57 42.22
N SER A 233 39.39 69.13 41.66
CA SER A 233 39.28 70.57 41.40
C SER A 233 39.21 71.41 42.69
N GLN A 234 38.57 70.90 43.74
CA GLN A 234 38.50 71.56 45.05
C GLN A 234 39.83 71.48 45.80
N LEU A 235 40.49 70.32 45.77
CA LEU A 235 41.81 70.10 46.39
C LEU A 235 42.83 71.09 45.82
N LYS A 236 42.94 71.18 44.48
CA LYS A 236 43.82 72.14 43.79
C LYS A 236 43.56 73.59 44.20
N LYS A 237 42.31 74.00 44.38
CA LYS A 237 41.95 75.36 44.84
C LYS A 237 42.42 75.61 46.27
N SER A 238 42.26 74.65 47.18
CA SER A 238 42.75 74.78 48.56
C SER A 238 44.29 74.84 48.60
N GLU A 239 44.98 74.04 47.77
CA GLU A 239 46.43 74.13 47.60
C GLU A 239 46.89 75.49 47.07
N GLU A 240 46.19 76.05 46.07
CA GLU A 240 46.45 77.40 45.54
C GLU A 240 46.24 78.49 46.61
N VAL A 241 45.20 78.38 47.44
CA VAL A 241 44.96 79.29 48.58
C VAL A 241 46.06 79.15 49.63
N VAL A 242 46.46 77.93 50.02
CA VAL A 242 47.60 77.70 50.94
C VAL A 242 48.90 78.27 50.37
N ALA A 243 49.13 78.15 49.06
CA ALA A 243 50.29 78.71 48.39
C ALA A 243 50.27 80.24 48.38
N GLN A 244 49.11 80.89 48.26
CA GLN A 244 49.00 82.35 48.34
C GLN A 244 49.15 82.85 49.78
N LEU A 245 48.46 82.27 50.75
CA LEU A 245 48.56 82.65 52.18
C LEU A 245 50.00 82.56 52.69
N LYS A 246 50.79 81.59 52.23
CA LYS A 246 52.24 81.50 52.52
C LYS A 246 53.02 82.72 51.98
N LYS A 247 52.75 83.18 50.75
CA LYS A 247 53.39 84.39 50.20
C LYS A 247 53.02 85.62 51.03
N ASP A 248 51.76 85.72 51.44
CA ASP A 248 51.26 86.85 52.24
C ASP A 248 51.94 86.89 53.61
N ILE A 249 52.16 85.74 54.26
CA ILE A 249 53.00 85.62 55.46
C ILE A 249 54.43 86.12 55.16
N THR A 250 55.11 85.60 54.13
CA THR A 250 56.48 86.03 53.81
C THR A 250 56.61 87.50 53.43
N LEU A 251 55.55 88.13 52.92
CA LEU A 251 55.48 89.57 52.73
C LEU A 251 55.34 90.32 54.06
N LYS A 252 54.48 89.87 54.97
CA LYS A 252 54.31 90.48 56.30
C LYS A 252 55.52 90.27 57.22
N GLU A 253 56.22 89.15 57.12
CA GLU A 253 57.51 88.90 57.79
C GLU A 253 58.54 89.97 57.40
N LYS A 254 58.71 90.21 56.10
CA LYS A 254 59.61 91.26 55.57
C LYS A 254 59.18 92.66 56.00
N LEU A 255 57.87 92.93 56.01
CA LEU A 255 57.35 94.23 56.44
C LEU A 255 57.56 94.46 57.95
N MET A 256 57.35 93.44 58.79
CA MET A 256 57.70 93.47 60.21
C MET A 256 59.21 93.63 60.45
N GLN A 257 60.06 93.05 59.60
CA GLN A 257 61.51 93.25 59.68
C GLN A 257 61.86 94.71 59.37
N GLY A 258 61.38 95.27 58.25
CA GLY A 258 61.61 96.68 57.92
C GLY A 258 61.09 97.63 59.01
N LYS A 259 59.92 97.34 59.59
CA LYS A 259 59.36 98.10 60.73
C LYS A 259 60.20 97.94 62.01
N GLN A 260 60.87 96.82 62.22
CA GLN A 260 61.82 96.65 63.33
C GLN A 260 63.12 97.43 63.09
N GLU A 261 63.63 97.46 61.86
CA GLU A 261 64.80 98.25 61.47
C GLU A 261 64.52 99.76 61.60
N GLU A 262 63.34 100.20 61.18
CA GLU A 262 62.81 101.56 61.38
C GLU A 262 62.80 101.95 62.87
N LEU A 263 62.25 101.09 63.74
CA LEU A 263 62.25 101.28 65.20
C LEU A 263 63.67 101.38 65.78
N THR A 264 64.63 100.56 65.34
CA THR A 264 66.02 100.66 65.82
C THR A 264 66.69 101.97 65.38
N THR A 265 66.35 102.46 64.19
CA THR A 265 66.88 103.72 63.63
C THR A 265 66.32 104.92 64.38
N MET A 266 65.00 104.98 64.58
CA MET A 266 64.38 106.01 65.40
C MET A 266 64.85 105.97 66.86
N SER A 267 65.08 104.79 67.44
CA SER A 267 65.60 104.66 68.81
C SER A 267 67.01 105.24 68.97
N LYS A 268 67.90 105.03 67.98
CA LYS A 268 69.22 105.68 67.95
C LYS A 268 69.09 107.19 67.82
N SER A 269 68.21 107.68 66.94
CA SER A 269 67.96 109.11 66.77
C SER A 269 67.45 109.78 68.07
N ILE A 270 66.56 109.12 68.83
CA ILE A 270 66.10 109.59 70.15
C ILE A 270 67.26 109.62 71.15
N GLN A 271 68.18 108.64 71.14
CA GLN A 271 69.37 108.65 72.00
C GLN A 271 70.32 109.80 71.63
N GLU A 272 70.58 110.04 70.35
CA GLU A 272 71.42 111.14 69.85
C GLU A 272 70.81 112.51 70.16
N MET A 273 69.49 112.67 70.01
CA MET A 273 68.77 113.89 70.39
C MET A 273 68.83 114.12 71.90
N ASN A 274 68.59 113.10 72.74
CA ASN A 274 68.73 113.20 74.19
C ASN A 274 70.15 113.61 74.60
N MET A 275 71.18 112.96 74.06
CA MET A 275 72.58 113.32 74.33
C MET A 275 72.94 114.73 73.85
N THR A 276 72.31 115.21 72.78
CA THR A 276 72.47 116.60 72.31
C THR A 276 71.76 117.59 73.24
N ILE A 277 70.54 117.30 73.67
CA ILE A 277 69.76 118.11 74.61
C ILE A 277 70.46 118.19 75.98
N LEU A 278 71.03 117.08 76.46
CA LEU A 278 71.85 117.05 77.68
C LEU A 278 73.07 117.97 77.55
N LYS A 279 73.89 117.79 76.50
CA LYS A 279 75.05 118.67 76.25
C LYS A 279 74.66 120.15 76.12
N MET A 280 73.50 120.46 75.54
CA MET A 280 72.98 121.83 75.44
C MET A 280 72.49 122.40 76.78
N LYS A 281 71.94 121.55 77.67
CA LYS A 281 71.64 121.94 79.07
C LYS A 281 72.93 122.17 79.84
N ASP A 282 73.89 121.23 79.82
CA ASP A 282 75.18 121.38 80.49
C ASP A 282 75.93 122.65 80.04
N ALA A 283 75.91 122.95 78.74
CA ALA A 283 76.52 124.14 78.15
C ALA A 283 75.72 125.45 78.34
N ARG A 284 74.46 125.36 78.76
CA ARG A 284 73.69 126.50 79.29
C ARG A 284 74.00 126.68 80.77
N ASP A 285 73.97 125.62 81.56
CA ASP A 285 74.09 125.69 83.02
C ASP A 285 75.49 126.17 83.44
N ARG A 286 76.54 125.89 82.65
CA ARG A 286 77.86 126.53 82.76
C ARG A 286 77.83 128.02 82.44
N LYS A 287 77.13 128.43 81.37
CA LYS A 287 76.94 129.85 81.00
C LYS A 287 76.12 130.61 82.04
N ASP A 288 75.14 129.97 82.68
CA ASP A 288 74.38 130.51 83.81
C ASP A 288 75.21 130.60 85.10
N VAL A 289 76.42 130.03 85.14
CA VAL A 289 77.46 130.29 86.15
C VAL A 289 78.39 131.42 85.69
N GLU A 290 78.92 131.38 84.46
CA GLU A 290 79.73 132.48 83.86
C GLU A 290 79.03 133.84 83.98
N VAL A 291 77.72 133.92 83.71
CA VAL A 291 76.89 135.13 83.86
C VAL A 291 76.76 135.58 85.31
N LYS A 292 76.73 134.65 86.28
CA LYS A 292 76.69 135.00 87.72
C LYS A 292 78.04 135.46 88.22
N GLU A 293 79.13 134.88 87.70
CA GLU A 293 80.51 135.30 88.00
C GLU A 293 80.76 136.70 87.44
N LYS A 294 80.46 136.96 86.16
CA LYS A 294 80.50 138.33 85.59
C LYS A 294 79.55 139.30 86.28
N GLY A 295 78.37 138.82 86.72
CA GLY A 295 77.44 139.60 87.55
C GLY A 295 77.93 139.88 88.98
N GLN A 296 78.97 139.19 89.45
CA GLN A 296 79.71 139.51 90.69
C GLN A 296 80.90 140.43 90.39
N GLU A 297 81.67 140.18 89.33
CA GLU A 297 82.73 141.09 88.85
C GLU A 297 82.16 142.50 88.59
N LYS A 298 81.00 142.61 87.95
CA LYS A 298 80.29 143.89 87.75
C LYS A 298 80.06 144.61 89.07
N LYS A 299 79.55 143.91 90.10
CA LYS A 299 79.30 144.51 91.43
C LYS A 299 80.56 144.96 92.15
N VAL A 300 81.70 144.29 91.91
CA VAL A 300 83.00 144.74 92.42
C VAL A 300 83.46 146.01 91.68
N VAL A 301 83.26 146.09 90.36
CA VAL A 301 83.55 147.31 89.57
C VAL A 301 82.63 148.47 89.98
N GLU A 302 81.32 148.24 90.20
CA GLU A 302 80.37 149.22 90.76
C GLU A 302 80.87 149.75 92.12
N GLN A 303 81.29 148.86 93.02
CA GLN A 303 81.84 149.24 94.33
C GLN A 303 83.18 150.00 94.25
N GLU A 304 84.05 149.70 93.28
CA GLU A 304 85.26 150.53 93.04
C GLU A 304 84.92 151.91 92.46
N ILE A 305 83.91 152.01 91.59
CA ILE A 305 83.44 153.30 91.03
C ILE A 305 82.86 154.17 92.15
N ASP A 306 82.01 153.61 93.02
CA ASP A 306 81.44 154.30 94.18
C ASP A 306 82.53 154.71 95.18
N GLY A 307 83.48 153.81 95.49
CA GLY A 307 84.60 154.07 96.39
C GLY A 307 85.56 155.18 95.95
N LEU A 308 85.47 155.63 94.69
CA LEU A 308 86.23 156.77 94.15
C LEU A 308 85.48 158.12 94.23
N ALA A 309 84.26 158.15 94.78
CA ALA A 309 83.49 159.38 94.93
C ALA A 309 84.14 160.35 95.94
N GLY A 310 84.68 161.48 95.45
CA GLY A 310 85.17 162.58 96.27
C GLY A 310 86.69 162.85 96.22
N SER A 311 87.45 162.21 95.33
CA SER A 311 88.90 162.44 95.17
C SER A 311 89.27 162.97 93.79
N GLU A 312 89.88 164.16 93.71
CA GLU A 312 90.28 164.80 92.45
C GLU A 312 91.37 164.04 91.66
N ARG A 313 92.05 163.07 92.28
CA ARG A 313 92.95 162.14 91.58
C ARG A 313 92.22 160.93 90.93
N GLY A 314 90.91 160.78 91.13
CA GLY A 314 90.16 159.58 90.76
C GLY A 314 89.70 159.48 89.30
N SER A 315 89.47 160.60 88.60
CA SER A 315 88.74 160.63 87.31
C SER A 315 89.22 159.57 86.30
N ARG A 316 90.49 159.57 85.90
CA ARG A 316 91.00 158.63 84.89
C ARG A 316 90.84 157.14 85.26
N LYS A 317 90.79 156.80 86.56
CA LYS A 317 90.49 155.42 86.98
C LYS A 317 88.99 155.14 86.86
N ARG A 318 88.12 156.08 87.22
CA ARG A 318 86.66 155.98 87.01
C ARG A 318 86.34 155.84 85.51
N ASP A 319 86.87 156.69 84.64
CA ASP A 319 86.67 156.62 83.17
C ASP A 319 87.09 155.25 82.56
N THR A 320 88.00 154.54 83.25
CA THR A 320 88.48 153.21 82.84
C THR A 320 87.58 152.10 83.41
N LEU A 321 87.16 152.22 84.67
CA LEU A 321 86.23 151.28 85.33
C LEU A 321 84.82 151.35 84.71
N GLU A 322 84.33 152.53 84.33
CA GLU A 322 83.05 152.70 83.62
C GLU A 322 83.06 151.98 82.27
N LYS A 323 84.18 152.01 81.53
CA LYS A 323 84.34 151.23 80.29
C LYS A 323 84.43 149.72 80.53
N GLN A 324 84.99 149.29 81.67
CA GLN A 324 84.93 147.89 82.08
C GLN A 324 83.51 147.48 82.49
N LEU A 325 82.72 148.40 83.07
CA LEU A 325 81.30 148.20 83.38
C LEU A 325 80.46 148.05 82.11
N GLU A 326 80.62 148.95 81.14
CA GLU A 326 79.96 148.88 79.82
C GLU A 326 80.32 147.58 79.06
N GLN A 327 81.59 147.15 79.12
CA GLN A 327 82.02 145.89 78.53
C GLN A 327 81.44 144.67 79.28
N LEU A 328 81.34 144.72 80.61
CA LEU A 328 80.73 143.65 81.41
C LEU A 328 79.22 143.55 81.15
N ASP A 329 78.49 144.66 81.02
CA ASP A 329 77.07 144.64 80.64
C ASP A 329 76.88 144.11 79.21
N SER A 330 77.70 144.55 78.25
CA SER A 330 77.70 144.02 76.87
C SER A 330 77.98 142.51 76.82
N ASP A 331 78.96 142.04 77.60
CA ASP A 331 79.28 140.63 77.74
C ASP A 331 78.14 139.82 78.40
N ILE A 332 77.51 140.37 79.44
CA ILE A 332 76.37 139.76 80.13
C ILE A 332 75.17 139.66 79.18
N ASP A 333 74.81 140.73 78.46
CA ASP A 333 73.70 140.71 77.49
C ASP A 333 73.97 139.75 76.34
N MET A 334 75.21 139.68 75.81
CA MET A 334 75.59 138.68 74.82
C MET A 334 75.48 137.24 75.36
N MET A 335 75.89 136.99 76.60
CA MET A 335 75.78 135.68 77.25
C MET A 335 74.32 135.31 77.56
N VAL A 336 73.49 136.25 77.99
CA VAL A 336 72.05 136.08 78.21
C VAL A 336 71.33 135.80 76.89
N MET A 337 71.67 136.49 75.80
CA MET A 337 71.12 136.24 74.47
C MET A 337 71.54 134.86 73.92
N ASP A 338 72.79 134.43 74.14
CA ASP A 338 73.24 133.05 73.88
C ASP A 338 72.44 132.03 74.71
N GLY A 339 72.21 132.30 76.00
CA GLY A 339 71.35 131.48 76.88
C GLY A 339 69.90 131.38 76.41
N VAL A 340 69.31 132.47 75.91
CA VAL A 340 67.97 132.52 75.31
C VAL A 340 67.94 131.73 74.00
N MET A 341 68.95 131.87 73.14
CA MET A 341 69.07 131.12 71.88
C MET A 341 69.25 129.62 72.12
N LYS A 342 70.09 129.23 73.07
CA LYS A 342 70.22 127.83 73.55
C LYS A 342 68.91 127.30 74.11
N THR A 343 68.18 128.11 74.88
CA THR A 343 66.86 127.73 75.43
C THR A 343 65.81 127.55 74.32
N LYS A 344 65.81 128.38 73.28
CA LYS A 344 64.98 128.16 72.07
C LYS A 344 65.37 126.86 71.36
N LEU A 345 66.66 126.64 71.12
CA LEU A 345 67.17 125.44 70.44
C LEU A 345 66.85 124.13 71.20
N VAL A 346 66.98 124.14 72.53
CA VAL A 346 66.57 123.02 73.39
C VAL A 346 65.07 122.77 73.31
N LYS A 347 64.24 123.81 73.26
CA LYS A 347 62.78 123.66 73.06
C LYS A 347 62.47 123.05 71.70
N THR A 348 63.07 123.54 70.61
CA THR A 348 62.88 122.97 69.26
C THR A 348 63.27 121.49 69.22
N LYS A 349 64.48 121.14 69.70
CA LYS A 349 64.93 119.74 69.74
C LYS A 349 64.06 118.85 70.64
N SER A 350 63.48 119.39 71.71
CA SER A 350 62.52 118.64 72.54
C SER A 350 61.21 118.34 71.80
N VAL A 351 60.74 119.25 70.93
CA VAL A 351 59.55 119.02 70.09
C VAL A 351 59.85 118.03 68.96
N GLU A 352 61.00 118.17 68.29
CA GLU A 352 61.51 117.19 67.31
C GLU A 352 61.58 115.78 67.92
N MET A 353 62.15 115.67 69.13
CA MET A 353 62.25 114.40 69.85
C MET A 353 60.88 113.81 70.18
N SER A 354 59.94 114.60 70.71
CA SER A 354 58.59 114.09 71.01
C SER A 354 57.77 113.71 69.77
N ALA A 355 58.06 114.30 68.60
CA ALA A 355 57.50 113.83 67.33
C ALA A 355 58.06 112.46 66.93
N VAL A 356 59.37 112.22 67.09
CA VAL A 356 59.97 110.89 66.85
C VAL A 356 59.50 109.87 67.89
N GLU A 357 59.26 110.26 69.14
CA GLU A 357 58.65 109.41 70.18
C GLU A 357 57.17 109.07 69.90
N GLN A 358 56.46 109.90 69.12
CA GLN A 358 55.12 109.59 68.60
C GLN A 358 55.24 108.56 67.46
N ASN A 359 56.07 108.82 66.45
CA ASN A 359 56.31 107.87 65.36
C ASN A 359 56.78 106.48 65.87
N VAL A 360 57.61 106.43 66.92
CA VAL A 360 58.02 105.18 67.57
C VAL A 360 56.86 104.44 68.25
N ARG A 361 55.85 105.14 68.76
CA ARG A 361 54.62 104.51 69.30
C ARG A 361 53.73 104.01 68.16
N ASP A 362 53.60 104.78 67.09
CA ASP A 362 52.74 104.43 65.95
C ASP A 362 53.29 103.23 65.19
N VAL A 363 54.59 103.21 64.87
CA VAL A 363 55.28 102.07 64.24
C VAL A 363 55.31 100.82 65.13
N LYS A 364 55.34 100.98 66.48
CA LYS A 364 55.13 99.85 67.41
C LYS A 364 53.72 99.27 67.29
N SER A 365 52.71 100.10 67.08
CA SER A 365 51.32 99.65 66.91
C SER A 365 51.10 98.96 65.55
N GLU A 366 51.64 99.51 64.46
CA GLU A 366 51.66 98.86 63.13
C GLU A 366 52.30 97.48 63.21
N ARG A 367 53.47 97.36 63.85
CA ARG A 367 54.17 96.09 64.03
C ARG A 367 53.41 95.10 64.91
N ALA A 368 52.62 95.57 65.88
CA ALA A 368 51.73 94.71 66.67
C ALA A 368 50.53 94.20 65.85
N LEU A 369 49.93 95.04 65.01
CA LEU A 369 48.86 94.66 64.08
C LEU A 369 49.34 93.62 63.07
N LEU A 370 50.47 93.85 62.39
CA LEU A 370 51.08 92.90 61.46
C LEU A 370 51.33 91.53 62.09
N LYS A 371 51.73 91.50 63.36
CA LYS A 371 51.91 90.25 64.12
C LYS A 371 50.59 89.53 64.39
N HIS A 372 49.51 90.25 64.69
CA HIS A 372 48.17 89.65 64.82
C HIS A 372 47.71 89.06 63.50
N GLU A 373 47.79 89.83 62.42
CA GLU A 373 47.37 89.40 61.09
C GLU A 373 48.16 88.18 60.57
N MET A 374 49.42 88.03 60.97
CA MET A 374 50.19 86.80 60.68
C MET A 374 49.63 85.58 61.40
N VAL A 375 49.24 85.69 62.68
CA VAL A 375 48.58 84.59 63.41
C VAL A 375 47.24 84.23 62.77
N ASP A 376 46.49 85.21 62.27
CA ASP A 376 45.24 84.97 61.53
C ASP A 376 45.49 84.24 60.20
N LEU A 377 46.59 84.55 59.50
CA LEU A 377 47.01 83.86 58.27
C LEU A 377 47.50 82.42 58.56
N GLU A 378 48.24 82.19 59.65
CA GLU A 378 48.65 80.86 60.10
C GLU A 378 47.44 79.98 60.43
N GLN A 379 46.43 80.53 61.10
CA GLN A 379 45.17 79.82 61.38
C GLN A 379 44.41 79.47 60.10
N LYS A 380 44.34 80.39 59.11
CA LYS A 380 43.75 80.11 57.79
C LYS A 380 44.51 79.01 57.05
N ILE A 381 45.84 79.02 57.05
CA ILE A 381 46.66 77.94 56.47
C ILE A 381 46.39 76.60 57.17
N LYS A 382 46.22 76.59 58.49
CA LYS A 382 45.88 75.36 59.24
C LYS A 382 44.48 74.84 58.86
N HIS A 383 43.51 75.73 58.66
CA HIS A 383 42.15 75.35 58.23
C HIS A 383 42.13 74.81 56.81
N GLU A 384 42.75 75.48 55.85
CA GLU A 384 42.83 75.01 54.46
C GLU A 384 43.59 73.68 54.34
N LYS A 385 44.69 73.49 55.08
CA LYS A 385 45.36 72.17 55.15
C LYS A 385 44.45 71.05 55.65
N MET A 386 43.51 71.34 56.54
CA MET A 386 42.52 70.37 57.02
C MET A 386 41.47 70.07 55.94
N ILE A 387 41.03 71.07 55.18
CA ILE A 387 40.15 70.88 54.01
C ILE A 387 40.85 70.00 52.97
N ALA A 388 42.09 70.33 52.59
CA ALA A 388 42.88 69.53 51.65
C ALA A 388 43.09 68.08 52.11
N ALA A 389 43.36 67.86 53.40
CA ALA A 389 43.49 66.50 53.96
C ALA A 389 42.17 65.71 53.89
N ASN A 390 41.04 66.34 54.23
CA ASN A 390 39.72 65.70 54.15
C ASN A 390 39.35 65.34 52.70
N LEU A 391 39.55 66.28 51.76
CA LEU A 391 39.33 66.03 50.32
C LEU A 391 40.22 64.90 49.77
N THR A 392 41.44 64.75 50.30
CA THR A 392 42.35 63.66 49.90
C THR A 392 41.83 62.28 50.33
N GLU A 393 41.31 62.13 51.56
CA GLU A 393 40.72 60.85 52.00
C GLU A 393 39.36 60.59 51.33
N GLU A 394 38.57 61.64 51.06
CA GLU A 394 37.31 61.51 50.30
C GLU A 394 37.58 61.02 48.86
N MET A 395 38.58 61.58 48.18
CA MET A 395 39.05 61.05 46.88
C MET A 395 39.50 59.59 47.01
N ARG A 396 40.26 59.25 48.05
CA ARG A 396 40.72 57.86 48.29
C ARG A 396 39.55 56.88 48.48
N SER A 397 38.46 57.31 49.11
CA SER A 397 37.23 56.51 49.25
C SER A 397 36.48 56.38 47.91
N VAL A 398 36.41 57.45 47.11
CA VAL A 398 35.80 57.41 45.77
C VAL A 398 36.59 56.50 44.83
N ASP A 399 37.92 56.51 44.88
CA ASP A 399 38.79 55.62 44.10
C ASP A 399 38.52 54.14 44.44
N GLU A 400 38.38 53.81 45.73
CA GLU A 400 38.02 52.46 46.17
C GLU A 400 36.62 52.04 45.68
N ASP A 401 35.64 52.94 45.66
CA ASP A 401 34.27 52.65 45.20
C ASP A 401 34.19 52.52 43.68
N ILE A 402 34.94 53.32 42.91
CA ILE A 402 35.12 53.13 41.46
C ILE A 402 35.65 51.71 41.20
N ALA A 403 36.75 51.31 41.85
CA ALA A 403 37.35 49.99 41.67
C ALA A 403 36.39 48.83 42.05
N LYS A 404 35.55 49.01 43.07
CA LYS A 404 34.50 48.05 43.43
C LYS A 404 33.46 47.92 42.31
N VAL A 405 32.97 49.03 41.74
CA VAL A 405 31.96 49.00 40.68
C VAL A 405 32.54 48.47 39.36
N GLU A 406 33.77 48.81 38.99
CA GLU A 406 34.45 48.20 37.81
C GLU A 406 34.60 46.68 37.95
N THR A 407 34.96 46.21 39.16
CA THR A 407 35.07 44.78 39.49
C THR A 407 33.72 44.06 39.49
N GLN A 408 32.61 44.76 39.76
CA GLN A 408 31.26 44.22 39.60
C GLN A 408 30.84 44.20 38.14
N LYS A 409 31.00 45.32 37.43
CA LYS A 409 30.61 45.45 36.01
C LYS A 409 31.31 44.41 35.13
N THR A 410 32.62 44.23 35.28
CA THR A 410 33.37 43.21 34.53
C THR A 410 32.87 41.78 34.76
N LYS A 411 32.35 41.46 35.95
CA LYS A 411 31.67 40.18 36.24
C LYS A 411 30.29 40.10 35.58
N THR A 412 29.49 41.18 35.65
CA THR A 412 28.18 41.30 35.00
C THR A 412 28.30 41.12 33.48
N ASP A 413 29.25 41.80 32.84
CA ASP A 413 29.52 41.74 31.40
C ASP A 413 30.05 40.36 30.97
N SER A 414 30.90 39.72 31.79
CA SER A 414 31.34 38.35 31.56
C SER A 414 30.19 37.34 31.64
N HIS A 415 29.26 37.54 32.59
CA HIS A 415 28.09 36.69 32.76
C HIS A 415 27.10 36.85 31.60
N SER A 416 26.81 38.10 31.19
CA SER A 416 25.91 38.40 30.07
C SER A 416 26.45 37.85 28.75
N GLY A 417 27.76 37.98 28.48
CA GLY A 417 28.41 37.36 27.32
C GLY A 417 28.24 35.83 27.28
N GLY A 418 28.40 35.16 28.42
CA GLY A 418 28.14 33.73 28.57
C GLY A 418 26.68 33.34 28.35
N GLN A 419 25.72 34.19 28.76
CA GLN A 419 24.30 33.97 28.53
C GLN A 419 23.85 34.26 27.10
N VAL A 420 24.46 35.23 26.42
CA VAL A 420 24.24 35.47 24.97
C VAL A 420 24.67 34.26 24.14
N ALA A 421 25.76 33.58 24.54
CA ALA A 421 26.16 32.32 23.92
C ALA A 421 25.12 31.21 24.14
N LYS A 422 24.68 30.98 25.39
CA LYS A 422 23.61 30.00 25.71
C LYS A 422 22.29 30.29 25.00
N MET A 423 21.89 31.56 24.92
CA MET A 423 20.69 32.01 24.19
C MET A 423 20.77 31.68 22.70
N LYS A 424 21.96 31.80 22.09
CA LYS A 424 22.20 31.41 20.69
C LYS A 424 22.14 29.89 20.50
N GLU A 425 22.68 29.13 21.45
CA GLU A 425 22.61 27.67 21.47
C GLU A 425 21.16 27.16 21.61
N LEU A 426 20.40 27.67 22.60
CA LEU A 426 18.98 27.36 22.79
C LEU A 426 18.15 27.66 21.54
N LYS A 427 18.40 28.79 20.86
CA LYS A 427 17.71 29.14 19.60
C LYS A 427 18.05 28.19 18.44
N ASN A 428 19.29 27.70 18.35
CA ASN A 428 19.64 26.64 17.39
C ASN A 428 18.95 25.32 17.73
N ASN A 429 18.94 24.93 19.01
CA ASN A 429 18.29 23.71 19.48
C ASN A 429 16.77 23.76 19.25
N LEU A 430 16.13 24.90 19.47
CA LEU A 430 14.72 25.11 19.14
C LEU A 430 14.47 24.93 17.63
N ARG A 431 15.31 25.49 16.75
CA ARG A 431 15.18 25.30 15.30
C ARG A 431 15.24 23.82 14.93
N HIS A 432 16.22 23.09 15.46
CA HIS A 432 16.36 21.65 15.20
C HIS A 432 15.24 20.79 15.82
N ALA A 433 14.67 21.19 16.96
CA ALA A 433 13.48 20.57 17.52
C ALA A 433 12.25 20.79 16.61
N THR A 434 12.06 22.00 16.08
CA THR A 434 11.00 22.33 15.12
C THR A 434 11.16 21.55 13.81
N GLU A 435 12.37 21.49 13.25
CA GLU A 435 12.71 20.68 12.06
C GLU A 435 12.40 19.19 12.30
N ARG A 436 12.83 18.63 13.44
CA ARG A 436 12.57 17.23 13.81
C ARG A 436 11.07 16.94 13.93
N LYS A 437 10.32 17.80 14.63
CA LYS A 437 8.86 17.67 14.82
C LYS A 437 8.11 17.70 13.48
N GLU A 438 8.45 18.62 12.59
CA GLU A 438 7.80 18.73 11.27
C GLU A 438 8.13 17.54 10.36
N ASN A 439 9.34 16.99 10.43
CA ASN A 439 9.68 15.74 9.73
C ASN A 439 8.93 14.52 10.31
N LEU A 440 8.82 14.42 11.64
CA LEU A 440 8.01 13.39 12.29
C LEU A 440 6.52 13.50 11.93
N ARG A 441 5.98 14.73 11.89
CA ARG A 441 4.61 14.99 11.44
C ARG A 441 4.35 14.42 10.04
N ARG A 442 5.24 14.71 9.08
CA ARG A 442 5.12 14.21 7.70
C ARG A 442 5.19 12.69 7.64
N SER A 443 6.04 12.06 8.45
CA SER A 443 6.11 10.60 8.59
C SER A 443 4.82 9.99 9.16
N VAL A 444 4.23 10.62 10.18
CA VAL A 444 2.92 10.23 10.75
C VAL A 444 1.79 10.40 9.73
N ASP A 445 1.76 11.53 9.03
CA ASP A 445 0.74 11.82 8.00
C ASP A 445 0.87 10.90 6.77
N ASP A 446 2.07 10.44 6.44
CA ASP A 446 2.32 9.48 5.35
C ASP A 446 1.92 8.05 5.73
N MET A 447 2.34 7.54 6.90
CA MET A 447 1.91 6.22 7.38
C MET A 447 0.38 6.13 7.56
N LYS A 448 -0.28 7.24 7.93
CA LYS A 448 -1.75 7.33 7.97
C LYS A 448 -2.43 7.27 6.60
N ARG A 449 -1.72 7.65 5.52
CA ARG A 449 -2.18 7.42 4.14
C ARG A 449 -1.98 5.95 3.77
N GLN A 450 -0.77 5.42 3.94
CA GLN A 450 -0.45 4.02 3.66
C GLN A 450 -1.44 3.05 4.33
N LEU A 451 -1.74 3.24 5.62
CA LEU A 451 -2.74 2.42 6.35
C LEU A 451 -4.17 2.56 5.80
N ARG A 452 -4.55 3.72 5.29
CA ARG A 452 -5.85 3.92 4.61
C ARG A 452 -5.86 3.23 3.26
N ASP A 453 -4.84 3.45 2.45
CA ASP A 453 -4.73 2.87 1.11
C ASP A 453 -4.75 1.33 1.19
N ILE A 454 -4.06 0.73 2.18
CA ILE A 454 -4.11 -0.70 2.51
C ILE A 454 -5.53 -1.14 2.91
N SER A 455 -6.22 -0.36 3.76
CA SER A 455 -7.60 -0.67 4.19
C SER A 455 -8.59 -0.62 3.03
N ASP A 456 -8.46 0.34 2.13
CA ASP A 456 -9.33 0.53 0.97
C ASP A 456 -9.07 -0.56 -0.09
N HIS A 457 -7.79 -0.94 -0.32
CA HIS A 457 -7.45 -2.11 -1.15
C HIS A 457 -8.00 -3.41 -0.55
N LYS A 458 -7.84 -3.62 0.76
CA LYS A 458 -8.41 -4.79 1.44
C LYS A 458 -9.93 -4.88 1.24
N ALA A 459 -10.66 -3.77 1.40
CA ALA A 459 -12.10 -3.73 1.19
C ALA A 459 -12.49 -4.07 -0.27
N ALA A 460 -11.76 -3.54 -1.26
CA ALA A 460 -11.97 -3.86 -2.67
C ALA A 460 -11.71 -5.35 -2.98
N LEU A 461 -10.66 -5.94 -2.41
CA LEU A 461 -10.36 -7.37 -2.55
C LEU A 461 -11.39 -8.26 -1.84
N GLN A 462 -11.90 -7.86 -0.67
CA GLN A 462 -12.99 -8.56 0.02
C GLN A 462 -14.28 -8.55 -0.81
N ALA A 463 -14.62 -7.43 -1.45
CA ALA A 463 -15.73 -7.37 -2.40
C ALA A 463 -15.50 -8.29 -3.61
N LYS A 464 -14.27 -8.33 -4.16
CA LYS A 464 -13.88 -9.24 -5.25
C LYS A 464 -14.01 -10.72 -4.85
N VAL A 465 -13.63 -11.10 -3.63
CA VAL A 465 -13.86 -12.46 -3.08
C VAL A 465 -15.35 -12.76 -3.00
N ALA A 466 -16.16 -11.86 -2.46
CA ALA A 466 -17.61 -12.06 -2.35
C ALA A 466 -18.30 -12.24 -3.72
N THR A 467 -17.83 -11.54 -4.77
CA THR A 467 -18.33 -11.71 -6.14
C THR A 467 -17.87 -13.05 -6.74
N LEU A 468 -16.58 -13.38 -6.66
CA LEU A 468 -16.04 -14.65 -7.18
C LEU A 468 -16.63 -15.88 -6.47
N GLN A 469 -16.96 -15.77 -5.18
CA GLN A 469 -17.63 -16.84 -4.44
C GLN A 469 -19.06 -17.04 -4.97
N LYS A 470 -19.85 -15.97 -5.13
CA LYS A 470 -21.20 -16.06 -5.74
C LYS A 470 -21.18 -16.67 -7.16
N GLU A 471 -20.16 -16.36 -7.95
CA GLU A 471 -19.96 -16.98 -9.26
C GLU A 471 -19.66 -18.49 -9.14
N ALA A 472 -18.82 -18.90 -8.19
CA ALA A 472 -18.53 -20.31 -7.92
C ALA A 472 -19.72 -21.08 -7.32
N ASP A 473 -20.58 -20.40 -6.55
CA ASP A 473 -21.81 -20.95 -5.98
C ASP A 473 -22.90 -21.11 -7.08
N PHE A 474 -23.01 -20.16 -8.00
CA PHE A 474 -23.86 -20.28 -9.19
C PHE A 474 -23.46 -21.46 -10.09
N PHE A 475 -22.14 -21.70 -10.29
CA PHE A 475 -21.69 -22.91 -10.97
C PHE A 475 -21.98 -24.19 -10.18
N ALA A 476 -22.05 -24.13 -8.84
CA ALA A 476 -22.44 -25.28 -8.02
C ALA A 476 -23.94 -25.61 -8.18
N GLU A 477 -24.80 -24.60 -8.24
CA GLU A 477 -26.24 -24.75 -8.51
C GLU A 477 -26.48 -25.34 -9.91
N LYS A 478 -25.77 -24.85 -10.92
CA LYS A 478 -25.84 -25.39 -12.29
C LYS A 478 -25.26 -26.80 -12.43
N GLU A 479 -24.25 -27.16 -11.64
CA GLU A 479 -23.71 -28.53 -11.56
C GLU A 479 -24.75 -29.53 -10.97
N VAL A 480 -25.63 -29.08 -10.07
CA VAL A 480 -26.75 -29.87 -9.56
C VAL A 480 -27.83 -30.02 -10.64
N GLU A 481 -28.31 -28.93 -11.25
CA GLU A 481 -29.28 -28.99 -12.36
C GLU A 481 -28.84 -29.94 -13.48
N GLN A 482 -27.56 -29.86 -13.88
CA GLN A 482 -27.01 -30.74 -14.91
C GLN A 482 -26.88 -32.20 -14.47
N SER A 483 -26.76 -32.48 -13.17
CA SER A 483 -26.73 -33.85 -12.66
C SER A 483 -28.11 -34.49 -12.72
N GLU A 484 -29.17 -33.75 -12.40
CA GLU A 484 -30.56 -34.19 -12.57
C GLU A 484 -30.88 -34.44 -14.06
N ILE A 485 -30.40 -33.58 -14.95
CA ILE A 485 -30.55 -33.74 -16.41
C ILE A 485 -29.72 -34.92 -16.94
N GLU A 486 -28.52 -35.18 -16.40
CA GLU A 486 -27.70 -36.34 -16.75
C GLU A 486 -28.32 -37.66 -16.28
N GLU A 487 -28.96 -37.67 -15.12
CA GLU A 487 -29.70 -38.83 -14.58
C GLU A 487 -30.92 -39.13 -15.47
N ALA A 488 -31.77 -38.14 -15.76
CA ALA A 488 -32.91 -38.31 -16.66
C ALA A 488 -32.50 -38.71 -18.10
N ALA A 489 -31.37 -38.21 -18.61
CA ALA A 489 -30.82 -38.67 -19.89
C ALA A 489 -30.28 -40.12 -19.81
N SER A 490 -29.79 -40.55 -18.65
CA SER A 490 -29.34 -41.92 -18.41
C SER A 490 -30.51 -42.91 -18.39
N GLU A 491 -31.63 -42.56 -17.75
CA GLU A 491 -32.86 -43.36 -17.78
C GLU A 491 -33.38 -43.54 -19.22
N LYS A 492 -33.41 -42.45 -20.00
CA LYS A 492 -33.79 -42.48 -21.42
C LYS A 492 -32.89 -43.39 -22.26
N VAL A 493 -31.57 -43.29 -22.11
CA VAL A 493 -30.62 -44.16 -22.82
C VAL A 493 -30.80 -45.63 -22.41
N SER A 494 -31.10 -45.91 -21.15
CA SER A 494 -31.44 -47.28 -20.71
C SER A 494 -32.73 -47.77 -21.38
N SER A 495 -33.81 -46.99 -21.32
CA SER A 495 -35.10 -47.36 -21.90
C SER A 495 -35.04 -47.54 -23.44
N ALA A 496 -34.23 -46.73 -24.12
CA ALA A 496 -33.94 -46.89 -25.54
C ALA A 496 -33.12 -48.16 -25.82
N SER A 497 -32.14 -48.50 -24.97
CA SER A 497 -31.37 -49.74 -25.05
C SER A 497 -32.25 -50.97 -24.87
N ASP A 498 -33.10 -50.98 -23.84
CA ASP A 498 -34.04 -52.08 -23.54
C ASP A 498 -35.02 -52.29 -24.71
N SER A 499 -35.47 -51.19 -25.33
CA SER A 499 -36.36 -51.20 -26.50
C SER A 499 -35.65 -51.72 -27.75
N LEU A 500 -34.37 -51.36 -27.96
CA LEU A 500 -33.55 -51.82 -29.07
C LEU A 500 -33.22 -53.32 -28.95
N GLU A 501 -32.80 -53.79 -27.77
CA GLU A 501 -32.53 -55.22 -27.53
C GLU A 501 -33.79 -56.07 -27.72
N LYS A 502 -34.94 -55.59 -27.25
CA LYS A 502 -36.24 -56.24 -27.51
C LYS A 502 -36.58 -56.29 -29.00
N GLY A 503 -36.32 -55.21 -29.74
CA GLY A 503 -36.47 -55.16 -31.20
C GLY A 503 -35.59 -56.18 -31.92
N GLU A 504 -34.31 -56.28 -31.54
CA GLU A 504 -33.39 -57.30 -32.08
C GLU A 504 -33.89 -58.71 -31.79
N LEU A 505 -34.33 -58.97 -30.55
CA LEU A 505 -34.83 -60.27 -30.11
C LEU A 505 -36.05 -60.70 -30.93
N ASP A 506 -36.99 -59.79 -31.20
CA ASP A 506 -38.19 -60.08 -32.00
C ASP A 506 -37.87 -60.27 -33.49
N LEU A 507 -36.91 -59.53 -34.06
CA LEU A 507 -36.40 -59.80 -35.42
C LEU A 507 -35.73 -61.18 -35.55
N ARG A 508 -34.93 -61.59 -34.56
CA ARG A 508 -34.31 -62.92 -34.53
C ARG A 508 -35.38 -64.02 -34.54
N LYS A 509 -36.44 -63.90 -33.74
CA LYS A 509 -37.60 -64.83 -33.75
C LYS A 509 -38.29 -64.92 -35.11
N ILE A 510 -38.46 -63.78 -35.79
CA ILE A 510 -39.06 -63.71 -37.14
C ILE A 510 -38.18 -64.44 -38.16
N ARG A 511 -36.87 -64.17 -38.18
CA ARG A 511 -35.89 -64.86 -39.05
C ARG A 511 -35.85 -66.37 -38.82
N ASP A 512 -35.89 -66.82 -37.57
CA ASP A 512 -35.96 -68.25 -37.24
C ASP A 512 -37.28 -68.87 -37.71
N ALA A 513 -38.40 -68.15 -37.59
CA ALA A 513 -39.70 -68.62 -38.07
C ALA A 513 -39.75 -68.72 -39.60
N ILE A 514 -39.24 -67.72 -40.33
CA ILE A 514 -39.09 -67.74 -41.79
C ILE A 514 -38.21 -68.92 -42.23
N SER A 515 -37.07 -69.10 -41.57
CA SER A 515 -36.14 -70.21 -41.87
C SER A 515 -36.79 -71.58 -41.67
N ARG A 516 -37.55 -71.75 -40.58
CA ARG A 516 -38.34 -72.98 -40.33
C ARG A 516 -39.45 -73.20 -41.35
N LYS A 517 -40.13 -72.14 -41.82
CA LYS A 517 -41.14 -72.26 -42.89
C LYS A 517 -40.52 -72.55 -44.26
N ARG A 518 -39.39 -71.93 -44.62
CA ARG A 518 -38.61 -72.24 -45.84
C ARG A 518 -38.14 -73.71 -45.85
N LEU A 519 -37.73 -74.25 -44.71
CA LEU A 519 -37.38 -75.68 -44.59
C LEU A 519 -38.59 -76.59 -44.86
N LYS A 520 -39.76 -76.29 -44.28
CA LYS A 520 -41.01 -77.03 -44.54
C LYS A 520 -41.44 -76.94 -46.01
N LEU A 521 -41.34 -75.77 -46.62
CA LEU A 521 -41.64 -75.56 -48.05
C LEU A 521 -40.80 -76.51 -48.93
N LYS A 522 -39.48 -76.57 -48.68
CA LYS A 522 -38.59 -77.48 -49.42
C LYS A 522 -38.98 -78.95 -49.24
N VAL A 523 -39.32 -79.39 -48.02
CA VAL A 523 -39.80 -80.76 -47.79
C VAL A 523 -41.08 -81.05 -48.59
N LYS A 524 -41.99 -80.08 -48.71
CA LYS A 524 -43.21 -80.20 -49.52
C LYS A 524 -42.94 -80.23 -51.04
N GLU A 525 -41.90 -79.56 -51.52
CA GLU A 525 -41.42 -79.71 -52.91
C GLU A 525 -40.79 -81.08 -53.16
N ASP A 526 -40.00 -81.58 -52.20
CA ASP A 526 -39.43 -82.93 -52.22
C ASP A 526 -40.50 -84.03 -52.08
N GLU A 527 -41.67 -83.74 -51.48
CA GLU A 527 -42.84 -84.63 -51.46
C GLU A 527 -43.60 -84.57 -52.80
N LYS A 528 -43.85 -83.37 -53.34
CA LYS A 528 -44.56 -83.16 -54.61
C LYS A 528 -43.84 -83.81 -55.79
N THR A 529 -42.53 -83.70 -55.87
CA THR A 529 -41.71 -84.35 -56.92
C THR A 529 -41.78 -85.89 -56.83
N LYS A 530 -41.68 -86.45 -55.61
CA LYS A 530 -41.85 -87.90 -55.38
C LYS A 530 -43.25 -88.39 -55.76
N LEU A 531 -44.30 -87.62 -55.48
CA LEU A 531 -45.67 -87.96 -55.86
C LEU A 531 -45.91 -87.84 -57.37
N SER A 532 -45.38 -86.81 -58.05
CA SER A 532 -45.45 -86.71 -59.51
C SER A 532 -44.83 -87.93 -60.19
N ASN A 533 -43.60 -88.30 -59.79
CA ASN A 533 -42.92 -89.50 -60.30
C ASN A 533 -43.71 -90.78 -60.04
N ARG A 534 -44.48 -90.84 -58.94
CA ARG A 534 -45.35 -91.97 -58.61
C ARG A 534 -46.63 -91.98 -59.45
N ILE A 535 -47.26 -90.83 -59.69
CA ILE A 535 -48.41 -90.69 -60.60
C ILE A 535 -48.03 -91.16 -61.99
N ASP A 536 -46.91 -90.70 -62.55
CA ASP A 536 -46.48 -91.07 -63.90
C ASP A 536 -46.12 -92.56 -64.02
N SER A 537 -45.57 -93.17 -62.95
CA SER A 537 -45.35 -94.61 -62.87
C SER A 537 -46.67 -95.40 -62.86
N VAL A 538 -47.65 -94.97 -62.04
CA VAL A 538 -48.97 -95.61 -61.97
C VAL A 538 -49.78 -95.41 -63.26
N ARG A 539 -49.63 -94.27 -63.96
CA ARG A 539 -50.22 -94.03 -65.30
C ARG A 539 -49.67 -95.03 -66.32
N LYS A 540 -48.34 -95.15 -66.44
CA LYS A 540 -47.69 -96.12 -67.35
C LYS A 540 -48.12 -97.56 -67.08
N GLU A 541 -48.27 -97.95 -65.82
CA GLU A 541 -48.75 -99.30 -65.46
C GLU A 541 -50.24 -99.50 -65.74
N LYS A 542 -51.08 -98.48 -65.51
CA LYS A 542 -52.50 -98.49 -65.92
C LYS A 542 -52.64 -98.69 -67.43
N ASP A 543 -51.83 -98.00 -68.23
CA ASP A 543 -51.87 -98.10 -69.69
C ASP A 543 -51.37 -99.46 -70.20
N ARG A 544 -50.35 -100.06 -69.56
CA ARG A 544 -49.97 -101.47 -69.80
C ARG A 544 -51.12 -102.44 -69.52
N LEU A 545 -51.80 -102.30 -68.38
CA LEU A 545 -52.93 -103.16 -68.00
C LEU A 545 -54.14 -102.99 -68.94
N VAL A 546 -54.38 -101.78 -69.44
CA VAL A 546 -55.35 -101.52 -70.52
C VAL A 546 -54.95 -102.24 -71.81
N GLY A 547 -53.67 -102.23 -72.19
CA GLY A 547 -53.15 -103.01 -73.32
C GLY A 547 -53.45 -104.51 -73.20
N VAL A 548 -53.13 -105.12 -72.05
CA VAL A 548 -53.41 -106.54 -71.77
C VAL A 548 -54.92 -106.84 -71.77
N LYS A 549 -55.76 -105.92 -71.29
CA LYS A 549 -57.23 -106.05 -71.40
C LYS A 549 -57.67 -106.06 -72.87
N MET A 550 -57.17 -105.14 -73.70
CA MET A 550 -57.54 -105.03 -75.12
C MET A 550 -57.09 -106.27 -75.92
N GLU A 551 -55.92 -106.83 -75.61
CA GLU A 551 -55.43 -108.06 -76.24
C GLU A 551 -56.30 -109.29 -75.89
N LYS A 552 -56.77 -109.40 -74.64
CA LYS A 552 -57.73 -110.43 -74.23
C LYS A 552 -59.12 -110.22 -74.84
N GLN A 553 -59.57 -108.98 -75.00
CA GLN A 553 -60.80 -108.66 -75.72
C GLN A 553 -60.71 -109.10 -77.19
N ALA A 554 -59.65 -108.72 -77.91
CA ALA A 554 -59.43 -109.17 -79.28
C ALA A 554 -59.35 -110.70 -79.42
N SER A 555 -58.89 -111.40 -78.38
CA SER A 555 -58.87 -112.88 -78.33
C SER A 555 -60.25 -113.51 -78.11
N LEU A 556 -61.12 -112.86 -77.32
CA LEU A 556 -62.54 -113.22 -77.23
C LEU A 556 -63.23 -113.07 -78.59
N ASP A 557 -63.04 -111.92 -79.25
CA ASP A 557 -63.75 -111.57 -80.49
C ASP A 557 -63.36 -112.48 -81.67
N ARG A 558 -62.07 -112.87 -81.76
CA ARG A 558 -61.59 -113.91 -82.69
C ARG A 558 -62.22 -115.28 -82.45
N THR A 559 -62.49 -115.63 -81.19
CA THR A 559 -63.05 -116.94 -80.81
C THR A 559 -64.55 -117.01 -81.07
N VAL A 560 -65.28 -115.93 -80.77
CA VAL A 560 -66.69 -115.75 -81.19
C VAL A 560 -66.82 -115.83 -82.70
N SER A 561 -65.92 -115.19 -83.45
CA SER A 561 -65.91 -115.21 -84.93
C SER A 561 -65.81 -116.64 -85.50
N LYS A 562 -64.96 -117.50 -84.93
CA LYS A 562 -64.83 -118.92 -85.37
C LYS A 562 -66.11 -119.74 -85.18
N ARG A 563 -66.97 -119.39 -84.21
CA ARG A 563 -68.24 -120.08 -83.99
C ARG A 563 -69.24 -119.83 -85.12
N ILE A 564 -69.20 -118.64 -85.72
CA ILE A 564 -70.14 -118.20 -86.77
C ILE A 564 -69.88 -118.92 -88.11
N SER A 565 -68.66 -119.43 -88.34
CA SER A 565 -68.27 -120.08 -89.60
C SER A 565 -68.74 -121.54 -89.80
N ILE A 566 -69.31 -122.21 -88.79
CA ILE A 566 -69.66 -123.64 -88.87
C ILE A 566 -71.13 -123.87 -89.28
N THR A 567 -72.00 -122.86 -89.23
CA THR A 567 -73.42 -122.98 -89.59
C THR A 567 -73.87 -121.93 -90.62
N LYS A 568 -74.26 -122.41 -91.81
CA LYS A 568 -74.98 -121.64 -92.84
C LYS A 568 -76.00 -122.55 -93.54
N PRO A 569 -77.18 -122.01 -93.89
CA PRO A 569 -77.37 -121.58 -95.28
C PRO A 569 -77.78 -120.10 -95.41
N GLU A 570 -78.22 -119.71 -96.59
CA GLU A 570 -78.39 -118.33 -97.03
C GLU A 570 -79.79 -117.74 -96.77
N SER A 571 -79.86 -116.41 -96.67
CA SER A 571 -80.99 -115.64 -97.21
C SER A 571 -80.52 -114.25 -97.65
N LYS A 572 -81.20 -113.67 -98.64
CA LYS A 572 -80.96 -112.31 -99.16
C LYS A 572 -82.09 -111.39 -98.69
N ASN A 573 -81.76 -110.13 -98.38
CA ASN A 573 -82.49 -108.88 -98.69
C ASN A 573 -81.73 -107.71 -98.03
N GLN A 574 -81.48 -106.57 -98.71
CA GLN A 574 -82.40 -105.46 -99.05
C GLN A 574 -82.95 -104.74 -97.79
N ILE A 575 -83.00 -103.40 -97.70
CA ILE A 575 -82.54 -102.31 -98.60
C ILE A 575 -82.47 -100.96 -97.82
N MET A 576 -81.65 -100.00 -98.29
CA MET A 576 -81.59 -98.55 -97.95
C MET A 576 -81.32 -98.14 -96.48
N GLU A 577 -80.55 -97.10 -96.11
CA GLU A 577 -80.16 -95.77 -96.66
C GLU A 577 -81.00 -94.61 -96.07
N LEU A 578 -80.38 -93.42 -95.92
CA LEU A 578 -80.96 -92.12 -95.51
C LEU A 578 -81.33 -91.95 -94.00
N ASN A 579 -81.24 -90.75 -93.39
CA ASN A 579 -80.32 -89.61 -93.57
C ASN A 579 -80.51 -88.58 -92.42
N SER A 580 -79.48 -87.79 -92.11
CA SER A 580 -79.59 -86.44 -91.46
C SER A 580 -80.29 -86.39 -90.07
N ALA A 581 -80.46 -85.26 -89.37
CA ALA A 581 -80.03 -83.87 -89.54
C ALA A 581 -79.72 -83.31 -88.12
N ASP A 582 -78.65 -82.54 -87.86
CA ASP A 582 -78.43 -81.11 -88.20
C ASP A 582 -79.07 -80.12 -87.19
N LYS A 583 -78.47 -78.93 -87.03
CA LYS A 583 -78.94 -77.71 -86.30
C LYS A 583 -78.90 -77.75 -84.76
N VAL A 584 -78.70 -76.64 -84.04
CA VAL A 584 -78.34 -75.21 -84.31
C VAL A 584 -77.73 -74.67 -82.99
N VAL A 585 -76.59 -73.96 -82.93
CA VAL A 585 -76.29 -72.52 -83.22
C VAL A 585 -76.97 -71.54 -82.24
N TYR A 586 -76.36 -70.37 -82.04
CA TYR A 586 -76.49 -69.40 -80.94
C TYR A 586 -75.59 -69.78 -79.74
N ASP A 587 -74.44 -69.12 -79.52
CA ASP A 587 -74.17 -67.65 -79.52
C ASP A 587 -75.06 -66.98 -78.46
N ASP A 588 -74.69 -65.99 -77.67
CA ASP A 588 -73.50 -65.17 -77.47
C ASP A 588 -73.77 -64.43 -76.13
N ASP A 589 -73.09 -63.32 -75.88
CA ASP A 589 -73.18 -62.36 -74.76
C ASP A 589 -72.03 -62.55 -73.75
N GLU A 590 -71.08 -61.62 -73.67
CA GLU A 590 -71.22 -60.23 -73.19
C GLU A 590 -71.52 -60.18 -71.66
N GLU A 591 -70.92 -59.30 -70.86
CA GLU A 591 -70.17 -58.09 -71.19
C GLU A 591 -69.20 -57.68 -70.04
N SER A 592 -68.54 -56.54 -70.21
CA SER A 592 -68.26 -55.55 -69.15
C SER A 592 -67.54 -55.96 -67.86
N ALA A 593 -66.25 -55.61 -67.80
CA ALA A 593 -65.71 -54.95 -66.60
C ALA A 593 -66.45 -53.62 -66.37
N PRO A 594 -66.47 -53.05 -65.13
CA PRO A 594 -65.48 -52.00 -64.87
C PRO A 594 -65.06 -51.81 -63.39
N LEU A 595 -64.15 -50.85 -63.17
CA LEU A 595 -64.15 -49.69 -62.22
C LEU A 595 -65.16 -49.70 -61.02
N GLU A 596 -64.96 -49.02 -59.89
CA GLU A 596 -64.05 -47.90 -59.56
C GLU A 596 -63.91 -47.68 -58.02
N SER A 597 -63.27 -46.57 -57.64
CA SER A 597 -63.26 -45.90 -56.31
C SER A 597 -62.51 -46.59 -55.15
N SER A 598 -61.69 -45.97 -54.28
CA SER A 598 -61.18 -44.60 -53.99
C SER A 598 -61.63 -44.00 -52.65
N LEU A 599 -60.67 -43.31 -52.00
CA LEU A 599 -60.81 -42.35 -50.89
C LEU A 599 -61.19 -42.88 -49.49
N ALA A 600 -60.39 -42.41 -48.51
CA ALA A 600 -60.73 -41.88 -47.17
C ALA A 600 -61.58 -42.72 -46.19
N ASP A 601 -61.35 -42.65 -44.87
CA ASP A 601 -60.49 -41.72 -44.11
C ASP A 601 -59.12 -42.29 -43.68
#